data_AF-A0A2P4WWM0-F1
#
_entry.id   AF-A0A2P4WWM0-F1
#
_cell.length_a   1.000
_cell.length_b   1.000
_cell.length_c   1.000
_cell.angle_alpha   90.00
_cell.angle_beta   90.00
_cell.angle_gamma   90.00
#
_symmetry.space_group_name_H-M   'P 1'
#
loop_
_entity.id
_entity.type
_entity.pdbx_description
1 polymer ?
#
loop_
_entity_poly.entity_id
_entity_poly.type
_entity_poly.pdbx_seq_one_letter_code
_entity_poly.pdbx_strand_id
1 'polypeptide(L)'
;MKFGKVLQQSTQMSPSAWEPYWADYKLLKKIIKDCAQIKKEEKLQGDKLVKIKIKPSAKEDNDSIRQSQDEMNFFRTLRMEIKKIADFFIKEQAKHTSQVAAIDASFQQLKTNPDSAEAKTALMKSCVALYKELLLLENFAVMNFCGISKILKKHDKWTGYATRNKFMHTILMKQPFATYEPLLQ
;
A
#
# COMPACT_ATOMS: atom_id res chain seq x y z
N MET A 1 6.73 17.43 0.42
CA MET A 1 7.62 16.35 -0.11
C MET A 1 7.00 15.67 -1.34
N LYS A 2 7.82 15.18 -2.28
CA LYS A 2 7.37 14.39 -3.44
C LYS A 2 7.11 12.94 -2.98
N PHE A 3 5.86 12.54 -2.78
CA PHE A 3 5.49 11.20 -2.26
C PHE A 3 6.16 10.02 -2.99
N GLY A 4 6.31 10.11 -4.32
CA GLY A 4 6.98 9.03 -5.07
C GLY A 4 8.44 8.79 -4.65
N LYS A 5 9.15 9.80 -4.14
CA LYS A 5 10.49 9.63 -3.56
C LYS A 5 10.43 8.92 -2.21
N VAL A 6 9.44 9.26 -1.39
CA VAL A 6 9.23 8.65 -0.08
C VAL A 6 8.91 7.16 -0.25
N LEU A 7 8.02 6.81 -1.18
CA LEU A 7 7.71 5.41 -1.48
C LEU A 7 8.96 4.63 -1.94
N GLN A 8 9.76 5.22 -2.83
CA GLN A 8 11.01 4.59 -3.28
C GLN A 8 12.00 4.39 -2.14
N GLN A 9 12.14 5.36 -1.24
CA GLN A 9 12.98 5.24 -0.06
C GLN A 9 12.48 4.10 0.85
N SER A 10 11.17 4.00 1.09
CA SER A 10 10.60 2.90 1.87
C SER A 10 10.85 1.53 1.24
N THR A 11 10.79 1.42 -0.09
CA THR A 11 11.18 0.19 -0.82
C THR A 11 12.65 -0.17 -0.59
N GLN A 12 13.56 0.81 -0.66
CA GLN A 12 15.00 0.60 -0.45
C GLN A 12 15.37 0.22 0.98
N MET A 13 14.58 0.66 1.97
CA MET A 13 14.78 0.29 3.39
C MET A 13 14.19 -1.07 3.74
N SER A 14 13.37 -1.66 2.85
CA SER A 14 12.81 -3.01 3.03
C SER A 14 13.71 -4.07 2.39
N PRO A 15 13.55 -5.36 2.74
CA PRO A 15 14.27 -6.45 2.08
C PRO A 15 14.05 -6.41 0.57
N SER A 16 15.10 -6.66 -0.23
CA SER A 16 15.01 -6.62 -1.70
C SER A 16 13.94 -7.56 -2.26
N ALA A 17 13.69 -8.68 -1.59
CA ALA A 17 12.63 -9.61 -1.94
C ALA A 17 11.22 -9.00 -1.91
N TRP A 18 11.03 -7.87 -1.21
CA TRP A 18 9.74 -7.18 -1.12
C TRP A 18 9.48 -6.24 -2.30
N GLU A 19 10.53 -5.85 -3.05
CA GLU A 19 10.47 -4.87 -4.15
C GLU A 19 9.30 -5.12 -5.14
N PRO A 20 9.06 -6.35 -5.64
CA PRO A 20 7.99 -6.61 -6.60
C PRO A 20 6.57 -6.35 -6.06
N TYR A 21 6.40 -6.40 -4.74
CA TYR A 21 5.10 -6.32 -4.08
C TYR A 21 4.69 -4.90 -3.72
N TRP A 22 5.60 -3.93 -3.80
CA TRP A 22 5.28 -2.51 -3.65
C TRP A 22 4.37 -2.01 -4.78
N ALA A 23 3.52 -1.03 -4.48
CA ALA A 23 2.69 -0.38 -5.49
C ALA A 23 3.56 0.26 -6.59
N ASP A 24 3.29 -0.07 -7.86
CA ASP A 24 3.90 0.60 -9.02
C ASP A 24 3.25 1.97 -9.24
N TYR A 25 3.63 2.90 -8.36
CA TYR A 25 3.16 4.28 -8.39
C TYR A 25 3.59 5.01 -9.67
N LYS A 26 4.64 4.54 -10.37
CA LYS A 26 5.08 5.13 -11.64
C LYS A 26 4.15 4.71 -12.77
N LEU A 27 3.82 3.42 -12.88
CA LEU A 27 2.86 2.89 -13.83
C LEU A 27 1.48 3.52 -13.67
N LEU A 28 0.94 3.55 -12.45
CA LEU A 28 -0.39 4.13 -12.22
C LEU A 28 -0.46 5.62 -12.59
N LYS A 29 0.61 6.38 -12.33
CA LYS A 29 0.70 7.78 -12.79
C LYS A 29 0.73 7.91 -14.31
N LYS A 30 1.34 6.95 -15.00
CA LYS A 30 1.39 6.92 -16.47
C LYS A 30 -0.02 6.69 -17.02
N ILE A 31 -0.74 5.69 -16.49
CA ILE A 31 -2.11 5.38 -16.92
C ILE A 31 -3.07 6.56 -16.68
N ILE A 32 -2.92 7.32 -15.58
CA ILE A 32 -3.73 8.54 -15.35
C ILE A 32 -3.51 9.61 -16.43
N LYS A 33 -2.30 9.72 -17.00
CA LYS A 33 -2.05 10.66 -18.11
C LYS A 33 -2.86 10.29 -19.34
N ASP A 34 -2.95 8.98 -19.61
CA ASP A 34 -3.71 8.43 -20.72
C ASP A 34 -5.22 8.69 -20.50
N CYS A 35 -5.73 8.46 -19.29
CA CYS A 35 -7.14 8.76 -18.92
C CYS A 35 -7.49 10.25 -19.10
N ALA A 36 -6.59 11.14 -18.72
CA ALA A 36 -6.78 12.59 -18.85
C ALA A 36 -6.52 13.12 -20.28
N GLN A 37 -6.19 12.24 -21.23
CA GLN A 37 -5.86 12.57 -22.63
C GLN A 37 -4.79 13.68 -22.77
N ILE A 38 -3.88 13.78 -21.80
CA ILE A 38 -2.83 14.82 -21.80
C ILE A 38 -1.76 14.43 -22.85
N LYS A 39 -1.55 15.30 -23.86
CA LYS A 39 -0.54 15.08 -24.91
C LYS A 39 0.87 15.01 -24.29
N LYS A 40 1.73 14.11 -24.81
CA LYS A 40 3.13 13.90 -24.35
C LYS A 40 3.99 15.17 -24.29
N GLU A 41 3.63 16.19 -25.08
CA GLU A 41 4.36 17.45 -25.26
C GLU A 41 3.93 18.57 -24.27
N GLU A 42 2.77 18.43 -23.62
CA GLU A 42 2.33 19.38 -22.60
C GLU A 42 3.09 19.13 -21.29
N LYS A 43 4.20 19.86 -21.09
CA LYS A 43 4.85 19.95 -19.79
C LYS A 43 3.92 20.66 -18.81
N LEU A 44 3.39 19.91 -17.86
CA LEU A 44 2.67 20.44 -16.70
C LEU A 44 3.59 21.36 -15.88
N GLN A 45 3.48 22.68 -16.08
CA GLN A 45 3.82 23.64 -15.05
C GLN A 45 2.81 23.55 -13.90
N GLY A 46 3.26 23.84 -12.69
CA GLY A 46 2.56 23.55 -11.44
C GLY A 46 1.06 23.89 -11.39
N ASP A 47 0.34 23.04 -10.68
CA ASP A 47 -0.95 23.24 -10.01
C ASP A 47 -2.18 23.81 -10.73
N LYS A 48 -2.13 24.22 -12.00
CA LYS A 48 -3.32 24.65 -12.76
C LYS A 48 -3.70 23.60 -13.81
N LEU A 49 -4.52 22.64 -13.41
CA LEU A 49 -5.29 21.80 -14.32
C LEU A 49 -6.62 22.49 -14.63
N VAL A 50 -6.98 22.50 -15.93
CA VAL A 50 -8.26 22.98 -16.44
C VAL A 50 -9.38 22.21 -15.73
N LYS A 51 -10.11 22.89 -14.84
CA LYS A 51 -11.31 22.33 -14.21
C LYS A 51 -12.39 22.22 -15.27
N ILE A 52 -12.52 21.07 -15.92
CA ILE A 52 -13.75 20.73 -16.62
C ILE A 52 -14.78 20.48 -15.52
N LYS A 53 -15.49 21.53 -15.10
CA LYS A 53 -16.62 21.43 -14.17
C LYS A 53 -17.76 20.74 -14.91
N ILE A 54 -17.77 19.43 -14.94
CA ILE A 54 -19.00 18.69 -15.13
C ILE A 54 -19.26 18.05 -13.76
N LYS A 55 -20.42 18.33 -13.17
CA LYS A 55 -20.96 17.49 -12.08
C LYS A 55 -22.00 16.60 -12.74
N PRO A 56 -21.63 15.41 -13.26
CA PRO A 56 -22.62 14.38 -13.54
C PRO A 56 -23.15 13.83 -12.22
N SER A 57 -24.32 13.21 -12.28
CA SER A 57 -24.80 12.33 -11.21
C SER A 57 -23.81 11.17 -11.02
N ALA A 58 -23.68 10.63 -9.79
CA ALA A 58 -22.80 9.49 -9.52
C ALA A 58 -23.11 8.24 -10.37
N LYS A 59 -24.32 8.14 -10.95
CA LYS A 59 -24.68 7.11 -11.94
C LYS A 59 -24.03 7.37 -13.30
N GLU A 60 -24.11 8.60 -13.80
CA GLU A 60 -23.50 9.02 -15.06
C GLU A 60 -21.98 8.87 -15.04
N ASP A 61 -21.34 9.16 -13.90
CA ASP A 61 -19.90 8.92 -13.70
C ASP A 61 -19.53 7.43 -13.87
N ASN A 62 -20.32 6.51 -13.31
CA ASN A 62 -20.03 5.07 -13.41
C ASN A 62 -20.21 4.55 -14.84
N ASP A 63 -21.24 5.02 -15.55
CA ASP A 63 -21.47 4.60 -16.94
C ASP A 63 -20.42 5.19 -17.88
N SER A 64 -20.01 6.44 -17.68
CA SER A 64 -18.89 7.07 -18.41
C SER A 64 -17.57 6.32 -18.19
N ILE A 65 -17.25 5.96 -16.93
CA ILE A 65 -16.07 5.15 -16.59
C ILE A 65 -16.10 3.78 -17.29
N ARG A 66 -17.29 3.16 -17.41
CA ARG A 66 -17.45 1.86 -18.08
C ARG A 66 -17.31 1.92 -19.60
N GLN A 67 -17.56 3.09 -20.20
CA GLN A 67 -17.42 3.31 -21.64
C GLN A 67 -15.99 3.69 -22.04
N SER A 68 -15.20 4.22 -21.10
CA SER A 68 -13.80 4.59 -21.34
C SER A 68 -12.85 3.41 -21.08
N GLN A 69 -12.14 2.99 -22.13
CA GLN A 69 -11.15 1.92 -22.05
C GLN A 69 -9.96 2.28 -21.13
N ASP A 70 -9.56 3.54 -21.11
CA ASP A 70 -8.45 4.02 -20.27
C ASP A 70 -8.83 4.02 -18.79
N GLU A 71 -10.05 4.46 -18.47
CA GLU A 71 -10.60 4.44 -17.11
C GLU A 71 -10.73 3.00 -16.59
N MET A 72 -11.29 2.10 -17.41
CA MET A 72 -11.35 0.68 -17.08
C MET A 72 -9.95 0.09 -16.84
N ASN A 73 -8.96 0.46 -17.67
CA ASN A 73 -7.59 0.00 -17.50
C ASN A 73 -6.96 0.54 -16.20
N PHE A 74 -7.21 1.79 -15.83
CA PHE A 74 -6.77 2.36 -14.56
C PHE A 74 -7.31 1.57 -13.37
N PHE A 75 -8.64 1.40 -13.26
CA PHE A 75 -9.23 0.71 -12.12
C PHE A 75 -8.93 -0.79 -12.10
N ARG A 76 -8.74 -1.43 -13.25
CA ARG A 76 -8.27 -2.82 -13.33
C ARG A 76 -6.84 -2.93 -12.78
N THR A 77 -5.93 -2.09 -13.27
CA THR A 77 -4.52 -2.07 -12.82
C THR A 77 -4.42 -1.76 -11.34
N LEU A 78 -5.20 -0.79 -10.85
CA LEU A 78 -5.24 -0.44 -9.44
C LEU A 78 -5.68 -1.61 -8.56
N ARG A 79 -6.70 -2.37 -8.98
CA ARG A 79 -7.15 -3.57 -8.25
C ARG A 79 -6.10 -4.69 -8.25
N MET A 80 -5.41 -4.89 -9.36
CA MET A 80 -4.30 -5.87 -9.41
C MET A 80 -3.18 -5.49 -8.45
N GLU A 81 -2.81 -4.21 -8.40
CA GLU A 81 -1.81 -3.71 -7.44
C GLU A 81 -2.27 -3.90 -5.99
N ILE A 82 -3.52 -3.56 -5.68
CA ILE A 82 -4.09 -3.79 -4.33
C ILE A 82 -4.08 -5.26 -3.95
N LYS A 83 -4.49 -6.16 -4.86
CA LYS A 83 -4.49 -7.60 -4.61
C LYS A 83 -3.07 -8.11 -4.35
N LYS A 84 -2.11 -7.71 -5.17
CA LYS A 84 -0.68 -8.04 -4.99
C LYS A 84 -0.17 -7.65 -3.60
N ILE A 85 -0.48 -6.43 -3.17
CA ILE A 85 -0.09 -5.91 -1.84
C ILE A 85 -0.78 -6.70 -0.73
N ALA A 86 -2.08 -6.98 -0.86
CA ALA A 86 -2.84 -7.73 0.13
C ALA A 86 -2.36 -9.19 0.28
N ASP A 87 -2.15 -9.89 -0.84
CA ASP A 87 -1.66 -11.27 -0.85
C ASP A 87 -0.27 -11.35 -0.18
N PHE A 88 0.62 -10.41 -0.51
CA PHE A 88 1.94 -10.32 0.11
C PHE A 88 1.86 -10.04 1.61
N PHE A 89 1.03 -9.07 2.03
CA PHE A 89 0.88 -8.71 3.43
C PHE A 89 0.37 -9.89 4.27
N ILE A 90 -0.65 -10.62 3.79
CA ILE A 90 -1.15 -11.82 4.47
C ILE A 90 -0.05 -12.87 4.62
N LYS A 91 0.73 -13.09 3.56
CA LYS A 91 1.83 -14.07 3.58
C LYS A 91 2.90 -13.72 4.62
N GLU A 92 3.38 -12.48 4.64
CA GLU A 92 4.38 -12.05 5.63
C GLU A 92 3.80 -12.01 7.05
N GLN A 93 2.54 -11.62 7.21
CA GLN A 93 1.87 -11.67 8.51
C GLN A 93 1.82 -13.10 9.07
N ALA A 94 1.47 -14.10 8.25
CA ALA A 94 1.44 -15.50 8.67
C ALA A 94 2.83 -16.03 9.09
N LYS A 95 3.89 -15.61 8.37
CA LYS A 95 5.28 -15.88 8.75
C LYS A 95 5.60 -15.31 10.14
N HIS A 96 5.25 -14.05 10.38
CA HIS A 96 5.50 -13.41 11.67
C HIS A 96 4.67 -14.01 12.81
N THR A 97 3.42 -14.40 12.57
CA THR A 97 2.61 -15.14 13.56
C THR A 97 3.29 -16.45 13.99
N SER A 98 3.91 -17.17 13.04
CA SER A 98 4.66 -18.39 13.34
C SER A 98 5.94 -18.11 14.14
N GLN A 99 6.63 -16.99 13.86
CA GLN A 99 7.79 -16.55 14.64
C GLN A 99 7.41 -16.16 16.08
N VAL A 100 6.27 -15.49 16.28
CA VAL A 100 5.73 -15.20 17.62
C VAL A 100 5.52 -16.49 18.40
N ALA A 101 4.84 -17.49 17.82
CA ALA A 101 4.58 -18.76 18.48
C ALA A 101 5.88 -19.50 18.87
N ALA A 102 6.92 -19.43 18.02
CA ALA A 102 8.22 -20.02 18.31
C ALA A 102 8.97 -19.30 19.45
N ILE A 103 8.89 -17.97 19.49
CA ILE A 103 9.44 -17.14 20.58
C ILE A 103 8.71 -17.44 21.89
N ASP A 104 7.38 -17.54 21.86
CA ASP A 104 6.58 -17.89 23.03
C ASP A 104 6.94 -19.28 23.56
N ALA A 105 7.09 -20.28 22.69
CA ALA A 105 7.53 -21.61 23.09
C ALA A 105 8.94 -21.58 23.74
N SER A 106 9.88 -20.83 23.16
CA SER A 106 11.23 -20.66 23.70
C SER A 106 11.20 -19.95 25.06
N PHE A 107 10.30 -18.99 25.24
CA PHE A 107 10.09 -18.30 26.49
C PHE A 107 9.51 -19.22 27.59
N GLN A 108 8.56 -20.09 27.25
CA GLN A 108 8.03 -21.07 28.21
C GLN A 108 9.09 -22.08 28.65
N GLN A 109 9.94 -22.55 27.73
CA GLN A 109 11.07 -23.42 28.08
C GLN A 109 12.05 -22.74 29.04
N LEU A 110 12.38 -21.46 28.78
CA LEU A 110 13.22 -20.66 29.66
C LEU A 110 12.63 -20.46 31.06
N LYS A 111 11.31 -20.39 31.21
CA LYS A 111 10.67 -20.34 32.53
C LYS A 111 10.91 -21.62 33.33
N THR A 112 10.97 -22.77 32.65
CA THR A 112 11.22 -24.06 33.30
C THR A 112 12.70 -24.30 33.61
N ASN A 113 13.62 -23.61 32.93
CA ASN A 113 15.06 -23.67 33.18
C ASN A 113 15.68 -22.25 33.12
N PRO A 114 15.58 -21.48 34.22
CA PRO A 114 15.90 -20.06 34.24
C PRO A 114 17.40 -19.74 34.25
N ASP A 115 18.28 -20.72 34.42
CA ASP A 115 19.71 -20.46 34.67
C ASP A 115 20.55 -20.31 33.38
N SER A 116 19.99 -20.62 32.21
CA SER A 116 20.71 -20.45 30.95
C SER A 116 20.74 -19.00 30.47
N ALA A 117 21.87 -18.33 30.65
CA ALA A 117 22.12 -16.97 30.16
C ALA A 117 22.17 -16.91 28.62
N GLU A 118 22.66 -17.96 27.97
CA GLU A 118 22.74 -18.08 26.52
C GLU A 118 21.35 -18.13 25.90
N ALA A 119 20.45 -18.95 26.47
CA ALA A 119 19.07 -19.06 26.00
C ALA A 119 18.31 -17.74 26.18
N LYS A 120 18.50 -17.02 27.31
CA LYS A 120 17.92 -15.67 27.49
C LYS A 120 18.41 -14.69 26.43
N THR A 121 19.70 -14.71 26.14
CA THR A 121 20.30 -13.84 25.12
C THR A 121 19.79 -14.16 23.73
N ALA A 122 19.66 -15.45 23.38
CA ALA A 122 19.10 -15.90 22.10
C ALA A 122 17.63 -15.51 21.94
N LEU A 123 16.83 -15.64 22.99
CA LEU A 123 15.44 -15.21 23.00
C LEU A 123 15.34 -13.70 22.76
N MET A 124 16.11 -12.89 23.49
CA MET A 124 16.10 -11.44 23.35
C MET A 124 16.50 -10.99 21.94
N LYS A 125 17.52 -11.63 21.35
CA LYS A 125 17.90 -11.40 19.94
C LYS A 125 16.75 -11.72 18.98
N SER A 126 16.03 -12.82 19.22
CA SER A 126 14.88 -13.23 18.40
C SER A 126 13.72 -12.24 18.49
N CYS A 127 13.42 -11.73 19.70
CA CYS A 127 12.42 -10.69 19.90
C CYS A 127 12.78 -9.39 19.16
N VAL A 128 14.03 -8.94 19.27
CA VAL A 128 14.50 -7.72 18.58
C VAL A 128 14.47 -7.89 17.06
N ALA A 129 14.85 -9.07 16.56
CA ALA A 129 14.78 -9.36 15.12
C ALA A 129 13.34 -9.33 14.62
N LEU A 130 12.42 -10.02 15.30
CA LEU A 130 11.00 -10.02 14.96
C LEU A 130 10.40 -8.61 15.00
N TYR A 131 10.69 -7.82 16.03
CA TYR A 131 10.20 -6.44 16.12
C TYR A 131 10.63 -5.59 14.93
N LYS A 132 11.89 -5.72 14.48
CA LYS A 132 12.38 -5.03 13.28
C LYS A 132 11.62 -5.47 12.02
N GLU A 133 11.36 -6.77 11.86
CA GLU A 133 10.60 -7.30 10.72
C GLU A 133 9.15 -6.78 10.72
N LEU A 134 8.50 -6.77 11.89
CA LEU A 134 7.15 -6.24 12.08
C LEU A 134 7.06 -4.75 11.72
N LEU A 135 8.03 -3.93 12.15
CA LEU A 135 8.09 -2.50 11.79
C LEU A 135 8.23 -2.30 10.27
N LEU A 136 9.00 -3.16 9.59
CA LEU A 136 9.12 -3.10 8.13
C LEU A 136 7.79 -3.45 7.45
N LEU A 137 7.07 -4.46 7.95
CA LEU A 137 5.76 -4.86 7.43
C LEU A 137 4.71 -3.77 7.65
N GLU A 138 4.71 -3.12 8.82
CA GLU A 138 3.85 -1.98 9.11
C GLU A 138 4.14 -0.80 8.17
N ASN A 139 5.41 -0.44 8.00
CA ASN A 139 5.80 0.60 7.04
C ASN A 139 5.36 0.25 5.61
N PHE A 140 5.49 -1.01 5.19
CA PHE A 140 4.96 -1.49 3.91
C PHE A 140 3.46 -1.25 3.79
N ALA A 141 2.67 -1.61 4.81
CA ALA A 141 1.23 -1.42 4.83
C ALA A 141 0.82 0.05 4.75
N VAL A 142 1.37 0.90 5.63
CA VAL A 142 1.09 2.35 5.69
C VAL A 142 1.43 3.03 4.37
N MET A 143 2.62 2.74 3.83
CA MET A 143 3.11 3.41 2.63
C MET A 143 2.32 3.01 1.39
N ASN A 144 1.94 1.74 1.25
CA ASN A 144 1.08 1.28 0.18
C ASN A 144 -0.33 1.86 0.30
N PHE A 145 -0.95 1.85 1.49
CA PHE A 145 -2.25 2.48 1.73
C PHE A 145 -2.24 3.97 1.35
N CYS A 146 -1.22 4.70 1.81
CA CYS A 146 -1.02 6.10 1.45
C CYS A 146 -0.83 6.28 -0.06
N GLY A 147 -0.10 5.37 -0.71
CA GLY A 147 0.12 5.38 -2.15
C GLY A 147 -1.16 5.24 -2.94
N ILE A 148 -2.00 4.26 -2.61
CA ILE A 148 -3.30 4.05 -3.24
C ILE A 148 -4.23 5.24 -2.97
N SER A 149 -4.29 5.75 -1.74
CA SER A 149 -5.11 6.94 -1.42
C SER A 149 -4.69 8.18 -2.22
N LYS A 150 -3.38 8.38 -2.41
CA LYS A 150 -2.82 9.50 -3.20
C LYS A 150 -2.98 9.31 -4.70
N ILE A 151 -2.92 8.09 -5.22
CA ILE A 151 -3.10 7.85 -6.66
C ILE A 151 -4.55 8.06 -7.08
N LEU A 152 -5.52 7.63 -6.24
CA LEU A 152 -6.94 7.94 -6.42
C LEU A 152 -7.20 9.45 -6.37
N LYS A 153 -6.61 10.17 -5.40
CA LYS A 153 -6.71 11.63 -5.34
C LYS A 153 -6.14 12.32 -6.59
N LYS A 154 -5.05 11.76 -7.14
CA LYS A 154 -4.45 12.27 -8.37
C LYS A 154 -5.36 12.04 -9.57
N HIS A 155 -5.91 10.84 -9.70
CA HIS A 155 -6.87 10.47 -10.72
C HIS A 155 -8.04 11.46 -10.74
N ASP A 156 -8.76 11.60 -9.62
CA ASP A 156 -9.91 12.50 -9.49
C ASP A 156 -9.56 13.97 -9.85
N LYS A 157 -8.36 14.44 -9.46
CA LYS A 157 -7.89 15.80 -9.80
C LYS A 157 -7.67 15.99 -11.30
N TRP A 158 -7.31 14.94 -12.03
CA TRP A 158 -6.89 15.00 -13.43
C TRP A 158 -8.01 14.69 -14.41
N THR A 159 -8.92 13.77 -14.05
CA THR A 159 -10.05 13.35 -14.89
C THR A 159 -11.34 14.08 -14.53
N GLY A 160 -11.42 14.67 -13.33
CA GLY A 160 -12.61 15.38 -12.83
C GLY A 160 -13.62 14.48 -12.13
N TYR A 161 -13.48 13.15 -12.23
CA TYR A 161 -14.35 12.19 -11.54
C TYR A 161 -14.20 12.26 -10.02
N ALA A 162 -15.26 11.89 -9.29
CA ALA A 162 -15.26 11.80 -7.83
C ALA A 162 -15.23 10.34 -7.34
N THR A 163 -14.17 9.60 -7.67
CA THR A 163 -14.12 8.14 -7.43
C THR A 163 -13.49 7.76 -6.08
N ARG A 164 -12.59 8.60 -5.55
CA ARG A 164 -11.74 8.27 -4.41
C ARG A 164 -12.55 7.81 -3.21
N ASN A 165 -13.53 8.60 -2.75
CA ASN A 165 -14.22 8.31 -1.50
C ASN A 165 -14.96 6.96 -1.57
N LYS A 166 -15.71 6.72 -2.65
CA LYS A 166 -16.39 5.43 -2.87
C LYS A 166 -15.38 4.28 -2.91
N PHE A 167 -14.30 4.40 -3.69
CA PHE A 167 -13.28 3.37 -3.80
C PHE A 167 -12.58 3.08 -2.46
N MET A 168 -12.24 4.11 -1.69
CA MET A 168 -11.61 3.98 -0.37
C MET A 168 -12.49 3.16 0.58
N HIS A 169 -13.77 3.51 0.73
CA HIS A 169 -14.67 2.82 1.67
C HIS A 169 -15.11 1.43 1.19
N THR A 170 -15.26 1.23 -0.12
CA THR A 170 -15.78 -0.03 -0.66
C THR A 170 -14.70 -1.10 -0.83
N ILE A 171 -13.47 -0.69 -1.14
CA ILE A 171 -12.38 -1.60 -1.51
C ILE A 171 -11.18 -1.44 -0.57
N LEU A 172 -10.56 -0.26 -0.51
CA LEU A 172 -9.24 -0.10 0.12
C LEU A 172 -9.26 -0.30 1.64
N MET A 173 -10.22 0.31 2.34
CA MET A 173 -10.34 0.22 3.81
C MET A 173 -10.73 -1.17 4.31
N LYS A 174 -11.07 -2.09 3.41
CA LYS A 174 -11.39 -3.48 3.73
C LYS A 174 -10.20 -4.42 3.47
N GLN A 175 -9.08 -3.90 3.00
CA GLN A 175 -7.91 -4.73 2.72
C GLN A 175 -7.17 -5.08 4.01
N PRO A 176 -6.54 -6.27 4.09
CA PRO A 176 -5.79 -6.71 5.26
C PRO A 176 -4.72 -5.70 5.72
N PHE A 177 -3.99 -5.11 4.76
CA PHE A 177 -2.98 -4.09 5.02
C PHE A 177 -3.54 -2.71 5.41
N ALA A 178 -4.86 -2.58 5.56
CA ALA A 178 -5.54 -1.36 6.02
C ALA A 178 -6.27 -1.54 7.36
N THR A 179 -6.51 -2.77 7.80
CA THR A 179 -7.30 -3.11 8.99
C THR A 179 -6.50 -3.85 10.05
N TYR A 180 -5.17 -3.88 9.93
CA TYR A 180 -4.29 -4.51 10.92
C TYR A 180 -4.17 -3.64 12.18
N GLU A 181 -3.83 -4.26 13.30
CA GLU A 181 -3.57 -3.54 14.55
C GLU A 181 -2.18 -2.89 14.49
N PRO A 182 -2.07 -1.56 14.69
CA PRO A 182 -0.79 -0.87 14.72
C PRO A 182 0.12 -1.40 15.82
N LEU A 183 1.43 -1.48 15.55
CA LEU A 183 2.41 -2.00 16.52
C LEU A 183 2.72 -1.01 17.64
N LEU A 184 2.67 0.28 17.34
CA LEU A 184 2.89 1.37 18.28
C LEU A 184 1.58 2.15 18.43
N GLN A 185 0.97 2.07 19.61
CA GLN A 185 -0.19 2.87 20.00
C GLN A 185 0.25 4.21 20.60
#